data_AF-A0A1M3N7Z7-F1
#
_entry.id   AF-A0A1M3N7Z7-F1
#
_cell.length_a   1.000
_cell.length_b   1.000
_cell.length_c   1.000
_cell.angle_alpha   90.00
_cell.angle_beta   90.00
_cell.angle_gamma   90.00
#
_symmetry.space_group_name_H-M   'P 1'
#
loop_
_entity.id
_entity.type
_entity.pdbx_description
1 polymer ?
#
loop_
_entity_poly.entity_id
_entity_poly.type
_entity_poly.pdbx_seq_one_letter_code
_entity_poly.pdbx_strand_id
1 'polypeptide(L)'
;MSKRLAVLSSLLLLAACGGSAAPAAGTPAAPPATTAESPAPQSAEAGSALTAEECEKQGGHVVGDIGDGAIHRPGYRCPGSGQPPVGPIKLEPGRPVPIEGSVCCR
;
A
#
# COMPACT_ATOMS: atom_id res chain seq x y z
N MET A 1 25.46 -32.32 33.77
CA MET A 1 26.14 -33.15 32.75
C MET A 1 25.18 -34.17 32.17
N SER A 2 24.55 -33.88 31.03
CA SER A 2 23.81 -34.84 30.17
C SER A 2 23.76 -34.26 28.76
N LYS A 3 24.79 -34.45 27.92
CA LYS A 3 25.02 -35.55 26.96
C LYS A 3 24.02 -35.59 25.78
N ARG A 4 24.58 -35.28 24.59
CA ARG A 4 24.31 -35.81 23.23
C ARG A 4 23.09 -35.20 22.52
N LEU A 5 23.25 -34.30 21.54
CA LEU A 5 23.88 -34.46 20.22
C LEU A 5 23.31 -35.65 19.43
N ALA A 6 22.30 -35.40 18.59
CA ALA A 6 22.03 -36.24 17.43
C ALA A 6 21.10 -35.53 16.41
N VAL A 7 21.66 -35.26 15.23
CA VAL A 7 21.12 -35.68 13.91
C VAL A 7 19.95 -34.84 13.38
N LEU A 8 20.23 -33.88 12.49
CA LEU A 8 20.11 -34.06 11.02
C LEU A 8 18.74 -34.63 10.59
N SER A 9 17.86 -33.75 10.12
CA SER A 9 16.85 -34.14 9.13
C SER A 9 16.57 -32.97 8.19
N SER A 10 17.46 -32.83 7.22
CA SER A 10 17.12 -32.30 5.91
C SER A 10 16.11 -33.26 5.26
N LEU A 11 14.89 -32.80 5.00
CA LEU A 11 14.08 -33.36 3.92
C LEU A 11 13.44 -32.20 3.14
N LEU A 12 14.09 -31.89 2.01
CA LEU A 12 13.47 -31.26 0.86
C LEU A 12 12.33 -32.17 0.37
N LEU A 13 11.14 -31.62 0.20
CA LEU A 13 10.10 -32.18 -0.67
C LEU A 13 9.63 -31.06 -1.61
N LEU A 14 10.32 -30.96 -2.74
CA LEU A 14 9.84 -30.30 -3.96
C LEU A 14 8.61 -31.08 -4.45
N ALA A 15 7.41 -30.57 -4.19
CA ALA A 15 6.20 -31.04 -4.84
C ALA A 15 6.05 -30.34 -6.20
N ALA A 16 6.27 -31.13 -7.24
CA ALA A 16 6.07 -30.80 -8.64
C ALA A 16 4.61 -30.40 -8.93
N CYS A 17 4.41 -29.21 -9.49
CA CYS A 17 3.17 -28.88 -10.21
C CYS A 17 3.50 -28.92 -11.70
N GLY A 18 3.35 -30.12 -12.29
CA GLY A 18 3.40 -30.34 -13.72
C GLY A 18 2.02 -30.11 -14.33
N GLY A 19 1.93 -29.15 -15.23
CA GLY A 19 0.74 -28.86 -16.02
C GLY A 19 1.15 -28.30 -17.38
N SER A 20 1.56 -29.18 -18.30
CA SER A 20 1.81 -28.83 -19.70
C SER A 20 0.52 -28.96 -20.51
N ALA A 21 0.01 -27.84 -21.01
CA ALA A 21 -0.92 -27.80 -22.14
C ALA A 21 -0.58 -26.57 -23.01
N ALA A 22 -0.02 -26.84 -24.20
CA ALA A 22 -0.03 -25.96 -25.37
C ALA A 22 -0.97 -26.63 -26.40
N PRO A 23 -1.72 -25.90 -27.26
CA PRO A 23 -1.19 -25.03 -28.31
C PRO A 23 -2.06 -23.73 -28.47
N ALA A 24 -1.96 -22.82 -29.43
CA ALA A 24 -1.35 -22.73 -30.76
C ALA A 24 -1.10 -21.24 -31.10
N ALA A 25 -0.25 -21.03 -32.10
CA ALA A 25 0.06 -19.74 -32.70
C ALA A 25 -1.17 -19.02 -33.28
N GLY A 26 -1.22 -17.69 -33.09
CA GLY A 26 -2.18 -16.82 -33.75
C GLY A 26 -1.88 -15.33 -33.50
N THR A 27 -1.26 -14.69 -34.49
CA THR A 27 -1.34 -13.25 -34.81
C THR A 27 -0.40 -12.28 -34.06
N PRO A 28 0.58 -11.66 -34.74
CA PRO A 28 1.18 -10.42 -34.29
C PRO A 28 0.23 -9.25 -34.57
N ALA A 29 -0.63 -8.94 -33.60
CA ALA A 29 -1.32 -7.66 -33.56
C ALA A 29 -0.43 -6.66 -32.81
N ALA A 30 -0.22 -5.50 -33.45
CA ALA A 30 0.57 -4.37 -32.98
C ALA A 30 0.31 -4.02 -31.50
N PRO A 31 1.30 -3.48 -30.76
CA PRO A 31 1.08 -3.06 -29.39
C PRO A 31 -0.03 -1.99 -29.38
N PRO A 32 -1.15 -2.18 -28.65
CA PRO A 32 -1.85 -1.01 -28.18
C PRO A 32 -0.83 -0.25 -27.32
N ALA A 33 -0.57 1.00 -27.72
CA ALA A 33 0.20 1.93 -26.91
C ALA A 33 -0.32 1.82 -25.47
N THR A 34 0.62 1.59 -24.55
CA THR A 34 0.41 1.77 -23.12
C THR A 34 -0.03 3.21 -22.89
N THR A 35 -1.33 3.45 -22.98
CA THR A 35 -1.93 4.46 -22.14
C THR A 35 -2.03 3.79 -20.78
N ALA A 36 -1.01 4.03 -19.95
CA ALA A 36 -1.16 3.94 -18.51
C ALA A 36 -2.18 5.01 -18.09
N GLU A 37 -3.44 4.79 -18.46
CA GLU A 37 -4.56 5.45 -17.81
C GLU A 37 -4.79 4.63 -16.55
N SER A 38 -3.95 4.88 -15.55
CA SER A 38 -4.37 4.66 -14.18
C SER A 38 -5.44 5.72 -13.94
N PRO A 39 -6.73 5.38 -13.79
CA PRO A 39 -7.61 6.31 -13.13
C PRO A 39 -7.04 6.44 -11.72
N ALA A 40 -6.29 7.52 -11.47
CA ALA A 40 -5.94 7.91 -10.12
C ALA A 40 -7.24 7.81 -9.30
N PRO A 41 -7.26 7.09 -8.16
CA PRO A 41 -8.47 7.00 -7.36
C PRO A 41 -8.85 8.42 -6.95
N GLN A 42 -9.80 9.01 -7.69
CA GLN A 42 -10.54 10.20 -7.30
C GLN A 42 -11.49 9.74 -6.20
N SER A 43 -10.98 9.54 -4.99
CA SER A 43 -11.80 9.19 -3.85
C SER A 43 -11.08 9.60 -2.58
N ALA A 44 -11.17 10.89 -2.30
CA ALA A 44 -11.40 11.30 -0.93
C ALA A 44 -12.26 12.56 -1.00
N GLU A 45 -13.54 12.43 -0.68
CA GLU A 45 -14.31 13.52 -0.11
C GLU A 45 -13.75 13.85 1.29
N ALA A 46 -12.47 14.22 1.32
CA ALA A 46 -11.76 14.70 2.47
C ALA A 46 -11.49 16.17 2.20
N GLY A 47 -11.61 17.00 3.24
CA GLY A 47 -11.45 18.45 3.14
C GLY A 47 -10.17 18.86 2.41
N SER A 48 -10.08 20.13 2.02
CA SER A 48 -8.96 20.73 1.30
C SER A 48 -7.62 20.08 1.64
N ALA A 49 -6.93 19.52 0.64
CA ALA A 49 -5.64 18.86 0.84
C ALA A 49 -4.63 19.82 1.50
N LEU A 50 -3.95 19.35 2.55
CA LEU A 50 -3.05 20.14 3.39
C LEU A 50 -1.59 19.67 3.22
N THR A 51 -0.59 20.54 3.37
CA THR A 51 0.79 20.07 3.54
C THR A 51 1.02 19.49 4.95
N ALA A 52 2.16 18.82 5.13
CA ALA A 52 2.57 18.35 6.45
C ALA A 52 2.76 19.53 7.43
N GLU A 53 3.38 20.64 6.99
CA GLU A 53 3.56 21.82 7.82
C GLU A 53 2.22 22.48 8.20
N GLU A 54 1.25 22.50 7.29
CA GLU A 54 -0.08 23.03 7.58
C GLU A 54 -0.83 22.17 8.60
N CYS A 55 -0.66 20.85 8.54
CA CYS A 55 -1.21 19.94 9.55
C CYS A 55 -0.60 20.21 10.94
N GLU A 56 0.72 20.33 11.02
CA GLU A 56 1.44 20.61 12.27
C GLU A 56 1.07 21.99 12.84
N LYS A 57 0.95 23.02 11.99
CA LYS A 57 0.50 24.37 12.40
C LYS A 57 -0.91 24.38 12.99
N GLN A 58 -1.77 23.45 12.58
CA GLN A 58 -3.11 23.27 13.12
C GLN A 58 -3.14 22.40 14.39
N GLY A 59 -1.98 21.98 14.90
CA GLY A 59 -1.84 21.10 16.06
C GLY A 59 -2.12 19.63 15.74
N GLY A 60 -2.16 19.27 14.46
CA GLY A 60 -2.30 17.90 14.00
C GLY A 60 -0.95 17.19 13.81
N HIS A 61 -1.01 15.92 13.44
CA HIS A 61 0.12 15.10 13.06
C HIS A 61 -0.22 14.29 11.80
N VAL A 62 0.81 14.01 10.99
CA VAL A 62 0.67 13.22 9.77
C VAL A 62 0.63 11.73 10.12
N VAL A 63 -0.43 11.05 9.71
CA VAL A 63 -0.58 9.59 9.82
C VAL A 63 -0.52 9.00 8.43
N GLY A 64 0.52 8.21 8.18
CA GLY A 64 0.66 7.45 6.93
C GLY A 64 -0.12 6.14 6.98
N ASP A 65 -0.65 5.73 5.83
CA ASP A 65 -1.23 4.39 5.68
C ASP A 65 -0.14 3.35 5.39
N ILE A 66 -0.20 2.21 6.08
CA ILE A 66 0.84 1.16 6.02
C ILE A 66 0.69 0.31 4.74
N GLY A 67 -0.43 0.41 4.02
CA GLY A 67 -0.73 -0.45 2.88
C GLY A 67 -2.05 -1.22 3.00
N ASP A 68 -2.89 -0.93 4.00
CA ASP A 68 -4.20 -1.58 4.16
C ASP A 68 -5.36 -0.72 3.63
N GLY A 69 -5.05 0.48 3.14
CA GLY A 69 -5.99 1.41 2.56
C GLY A 69 -7.04 1.90 3.56
N ALA A 70 -6.73 1.86 4.86
CA ALA A 70 -7.62 2.31 5.92
C ALA A 70 -8.03 3.77 5.73
N ILE A 71 -7.09 4.63 5.35
CA ILE A 71 -7.33 6.07 5.18
C ILE A 71 -8.34 6.40 4.07
N HIS A 72 -8.56 5.46 3.14
CA HIS A 72 -9.50 5.61 2.01
C HIS A 72 -10.90 5.09 2.33
N ARG A 73 -11.09 4.42 3.48
CA ARG A 73 -12.39 3.84 3.83
C ARG A 73 -13.36 4.93 4.30
N PRO A 74 -14.64 4.83 3.91
CA PRO A 74 -15.66 5.70 4.47
C PRO A 74 -15.73 5.47 5.98
N GLY A 75 -15.59 6.55 6.74
CA GLY A 75 -15.59 6.48 8.20
C GLY A 75 -14.24 6.19 8.84
N TYR A 76 -13.11 6.28 8.10
CA TYR A 76 -11.79 6.30 8.73
C TYR A 76 -11.75 7.28 9.92
N ARG A 77 -11.10 6.84 11.00
CA ARG A 77 -10.90 7.61 12.22
C ARG A 77 -9.43 7.60 12.57
N CYS A 78 -8.96 8.77 12.99
CA CYS A 78 -7.58 8.97 13.41
C CYS A 78 -7.25 8.05 14.59
N PRO A 79 -6.13 7.30 14.50
CA PRO A 79 -5.68 6.47 15.61
C PRO A 79 -5.39 7.36 16.82
N GLY A 80 -5.81 6.92 18.00
CA GLY A 80 -5.66 7.67 19.25
C GLY A 80 -6.85 8.58 19.57
N SER A 81 -7.28 9.44 18.65
CA SER A 81 -8.36 10.41 18.94
C SER A 81 -9.76 9.91 18.57
N GLY A 82 -9.88 8.99 17.61
CA GLY A 82 -11.17 8.52 17.12
C GLY A 82 -11.95 9.58 16.33
N GLN A 83 -11.34 10.73 16.00
CA GLN A 83 -11.95 11.80 15.21
C GLN A 83 -11.80 11.53 13.70
N PRO A 84 -12.66 12.10 12.85
CA PRO A 84 -12.41 12.10 11.41
C PRO A 84 -11.11 12.86 11.10
N PRO A 85 -10.38 12.48 10.03
CA PRO A 85 -9.20 13.22 9.59
C PRO A 85 -9.59 14.65 9.20
N VAL A 86 -8.68 15.59 9.41
CA VAL A 86 -8.87 16.98 8.99
C VAL A 86 -8.88 17.08 7.47
N GLY A 87 -8.00 16.32 6.82
CA GLY A 87 -7.88 16.24 5.37
C GLY A 87 -6.73 15.32 4.95
N PRO A 88 -6.62 15.01 3.66
CA PRO A 88 -5.50 14.29 3.11
C PRO A 88 -4.25 15.18 3.07
N ILE A 89 -3.08 14.57 3.22
CA ILE A 89 -1.81 15.28 3.08
C ILE A 89 -1.40 15.29 1.61
N LYS A 90 -1.09 16.48 1.11
CA LYS A 90 -0.52 16.67 -0.20
C LYS A 90 0.92 16.18 -0.21
N LEU A 91 1.22 15.32 -1.18
CA LEU A 91 2.54 14.76 -1.39
C LEU A 91 3.47 15.83 -1.94
N GLU A 92 4.51 16.15 -1.20
CA GLU A 92 5.58 17.05 -1.66
C GLU A 92 6.77 16.25 -2.21
N PRO A 93 7.35 16.70 -3.33
CA PRO A 93 8.51 16.03 -3.92
C PRO A 93 9.70 16.06 -2.97
N GLY A 94 10.31 14.90 -2.74
CA GLY A 94 11.52 14.76 -1.90
C GLY A 94 11.26 14.50 -0.41
N ARG A 95 10.01 14.38 0.03
CA ARG A 95 9.65 13.94 1.39
C ARG A 95 9.37 12.43 1.42
N PRO A 96 9.58 11.73 2.55
CA PRO A 96 9.15 10.34 2.68
C PRO A 96 7.63 10.22 2.53
N VAL A 97 7.20 9.42 1.55
CA VAL A 97 5.78 9.23 1.20
C VAL A 97 5.38 7.80 1.57
N PRO A 98 4.31 7.60 2.36
CA PRO A 98 3.70 6.29 2.48
C PRO A 98 3.07 5.89 1.15
N ILE A 99 3.20 4.63 0.78
CA ILE A 99 2.82 4.09 -0.54
C ILE A 99 1.36 4.44 -0.89
N GLU A 100 0.48 4.42 0.12
CA GLU A 100 -0.96 4.67 -0.03
C GLU A 100 -1.40 6.10 0.34
N GLY A 101 -0.46 6.98 0.69
CA GLY A 101 -0.70 8.37 1.12
C GLY A 101 -0.78 8.56 2.64
N SER A 102 -1.14 9.79 3.05
CA SER A 102 -1.25 10.17 4.46
C SER A 102 -2.41 11.11 4.72
N VAL A 103 -2.85 11.21 5.97
CA VAL A 103 -3.90 12.13 6.44
C VAL A 103 -3.44 12.94 7.64
N CYS A 104 -4.06 14.11 7.85
CA CYS A 104 -3.84 14.93 9.03
C CYS A 104 -4.80 14.54 10.17
N CYS A 105 -4.24 14.25 11.34
CA CYS A 105 -4.98 13.78 12.52
C CYS A 105 -4.75 14.67 13.75
N ARG A 106 -5.78 14.80 14.60
CA ARG A 106 -5.75 15.58 15.84
C ARG A 106 -6.43 14.82 16.97
#